data_AF-A0A7S3NTI5-F1
#
_entry.id   AF-A0A7S3NTI5-F1
#
_cell.length_a   1.000
_cell.length_b   1.000
_cell.length_c   1.000
_cell.angle_alpha   90.00
_cell.angle_beta   90.00
_cell.angle_gamma   90.00
#
_symmetry.space_group_name_H-M   'P 1'
#
loop_
_entity.id
_entity.type
_entity.pdbx_description
1 polymer ?
#
loop_
_entity_poly.entity_id
_entity_poly.type
_entity_poly.pdbx_seq_one_letter_code
_entity_poly.pdbx_strand_id
1 'polypeptide(L)'
;EHQDKIKKQSKMFNPCEDEENERWLKERFPSYTQNGKKKNETRLENLQNEPLNCLSCFELICLESQPHENYKNQYRAERVVNCEVNQNKMLNLNKHGENYSLDEPQEALFELKCTSCGNKVGFYDHTNK
;
A
#
# COMPACT_ATOMS: atom_id res chain seq x y z
N GLU A 1 -27.07 33.88 6.17
CA GLU A 1 -25.71 33.45 6.58
C GLU A 1 -25.66 32.13 7.35
N HIS A 2 -26.23 32.00 8.55
CA HIS A 2 -26.17 30.73 9.32
C HIS A 2 -26.97 29.59 8.67
N GLN A 3 -28.18 29.89 8.17
CA GLN A 3 -29.04 28.94 7.45
C GLN A 3 -28.41 28.45 6.13
N ASP A 4 -27.68 29.31 5.43
CA ASP A 4 -27.00 28.97 4.16
C ASP A 4 -25.79 28.06 4.39
N LYS A 5 -25.08 28.23 5.51
CA LYS A 5 -24.00 27.33 5.93
C LYS A 5 -24.53 25.93 6.27
N ILE A 6 -25.65 25.84 6.98
CA ILE A 6 -26.31 24.56 7.31
C ILE A 6 -26.81 23.87 6.03
N LYS A 7 -27.44 24.60 5.11
CA LYS A 7 -27.88 24.06 3.81
C LYS A 7 -26.71 23.60 2.93
N LYS A 8 -25.57 24.31 2.98
CA LYS A 8 -24.35 23.95 2.26
C LYS A 8 -23.68 22.71 2.88
N GLN A 9 -23.61 22.62 4.20
CA GLN A 9 -23.12 21.42 4.91
C GLN A 9 -24.00 20.20 4.62
N SER A 10 -25.33 20.36 4.64
CA SER A 10 -26.28 19.31 4.28
C SER A 10 -26.12 18.83 2.83
N LYS A 11 -25.71 19.70 1.91
CA LYS A 11 -25.39 19.33 0.51
C LYS A 11 -24.02 18.69 0.32
N MET A 12 -23.13 18.77 1.30
CA MET A 12 -21.80 18.15 1.26
C MET A 12 -21.81 16.72 1.80
N PHE A 13 -22.84 16.33 2.56
CA PHE A 13 -22.98 14.97 3.06
C PHE A 13 -23.53 14.04 1.98
N ASN A 14 -22.75 13.03 1.59
CA ASN A 14 -23.22 11.92 0.77
C ASN A 14 -23.67 10.79 1.71
N PRO A 15 -24.99 10.51 1.83
CA PRO A 15 -25.48 9.47 2.73
C PRO A 15 -25.07 8.06 2.32
N CYS A 16 -24.57 7.86 1.10
CA CYS A 16 -24.11 6.58 0.58
C CYS A 16 -22.57 6.41 0.62
N GLU A 17 -21.84 7.41 1.11
CA GLU A 17 -20.36 7.42 1.08
C GLU A 17 -19.79 6.23 1.85
N ASP A 18 -20.39 5.89 2.99
CA ASP A 18 -19.97 4.76 3.81
C ASP A 18 -20.18 3.43 3.06
N GLU A 19 -21.34 3.22 2.42
CA GLU A 19 -21.61 1.99 1.65
C GLU A 19 -20.71 1.87 0.41
N GLU A 20 -20.41 2.99 -0.26
CA GLU A 20 -19.49 3.03 -1.39
C GLU A 20 -18.06 2.69 -0.97
N ASN A 21 -17.59 3.30 0.11
CA ASN A 21 -16.27 3.03 0.69
C ASN A 21 -16.16 1.58 1.17
N GLU A 22 -17.18 1.04 1.84
CA GLU A 22 -17.21 -0.35 2.28
C GLU A 22 -17.18 -1.32 1.08
N ARG A 23 -17.91 -1.00 0.00
CA ARG A 23 -17.89 -1.80 -1.23
C ARG A 23 -16.51 -1.78 -1.88
N TRP A 24 -15.89 -0.60 -1.98
CA TRP A 24 -14.54 -0.45 -2.53
C TRP A 24 -13.51 -1.29 -1.75
N LEU A 25 -13.60 -1.29 -0.41
CA LEU A 25 -12.76 -2.11 0.47
C LEU A 25 -12.99 -3.60 0.22
N LYS A 26 -14.24 -4.06 0.17
CA LYS A 26 -14.56 -5.48 -0.06
C LYS A 26 -14.06 -5.98 -1.42
N GLU A 27 -14.17 -5.16 -2.45
CA GLU A 27 -13.75 -5.51 -3.81
C GLU A 27 -12.22 -5.63 -3.91
N ARG A 28 -11.50 -4.67 -3.34
CA ARG A 28 -10.05 -4.54 -3.53
C ARG A 28 -9.24 -5.23 -2.43
N PHE A 29 -9.79 -5.36 -1.24
CA PHE A 29 -9.14 -5.92 -0.05
C PHE A 29 -10.07 -6.88 0.71
N PRO A 30 -10.48 -7.99 0.08
CA PRO A 30 -11.43 -8.93 0.69
C PRO A 30 -10.88 -9.51 2.01
N SER A 31 -9.58 -9.77 2.10
CA SER A 31 -8.90 -10.30 3.30
C SER A 31 -9.02 -9.35 4.50
N TYR A 32 -8.83 -8.05 4.30
CA TYR A 32 -9.03 -7.00 5.30
C TYR A 32 -10.44 -7.02 5.91
N THR A 33 -11.48 -7.22 5.09
CA THR A 33 -12.88 -7.22 5.57
C THR A 33 -13.33 -8.53 6.23
N GLN A 34 -12.68 -9.66 5.92
CA GLN A 34 -13.05 -10.98 6.43
C GLN A 34 -12.51 -11.24 7.84
N ASN A 35 -11.36 -10.67 8.19
CA ASN A 35 -10.73 -10.86 9.51
C ASN A 35 -11.55 -10.26 10.66
N GLY A 36 -12.40 -9.26 10.41
CA GLY A 36 -13.28 -8.69 11.43
C GLY A 36 -14.38 -9.63 11.95
N LYS A 37 -14.63 -10.77 11.28
CA LYS A 37 -15.71 -11.71 11.64
C LYS A 37 -15.24 -12.98 12.36
N LYS A 38 -13.94 -13.27 12.39
CA LYS A 38 -13.41 -14.48 13.07
C LYS A 38 -12.74 -14.09 14.39
N LYS A 39 -13.54 -13.99 15.45
CA LYS A 39 -13.05 -14.08 16.83
C LYS A 39 -12.62 -15.54 17.10
N ASN A 40 -11.41 -15.90 16.69
CA ASN A 40 -10.74 -17.09 17.19
C ASN A 40 -9.37 -16.66 17.70
N GLU A 41 -9.22 -16.64 19.02
CA GLU A 41 -8.10 -16.13 19.82
C GLU A 41 -6.81 -16.96 19.71
N THR A 42 -6.56 -17.64 18.59
CA THR A 42 -5.33 -18.44 18.43
C THR A 42 -4.91 -18.48 16.97
N ARG A 43 -3.97 -17.60 16.60
CA ARG A 43 -2.65 -17.97 16.04
C ARG A 43 -1.81 -16.79 15.55
N LEU A 44 -2.29 -15.54 15.50
CA LEU A 44 -1.43 -14.39 15.19
C LEU A 44 -2.10 -13.07 15.58
N GLU A 45 -2.09 -12.75 16.87
CA GLU A 45 -2.08 -11.34 17.26
C GLU A 45 -0.85 -10.70 16.57
N ASN A 46 -1.00 -9.55 15.91
CA ASN A 46 0.08 -8.64 15.49
C ASN A 46 0.71 -8.77 14.08
N LEU A 47 0.01 -9.23 13.04
CA LEU A 47 0.25 -8.61 11.73
C LEU A 47 -0.50 -7.28 11.74
N GLN A 48 0.13 -6.26 12.34
CA GLN A 48 -0.35 -4.88 12.26
C GLN A 48 -0.25 -4.46 10.79
N ASN A 49 -1.32 -4.68 10.04
CA ASN A 49 -1.50 -4.12 8.71
C ASN A 49 -1.68 -2.61 8.89
N GLU A 50 -0.56 -1.87 8.87
CA GLU A 50 -0.61 -0.41 8.90
C GLU A 50 -0.89 0.11 7.49
N PRO A 51 -1.83 1.04 7.31
CA PRO A 51 -2.05 1.65 6.02
C PRO A 51 -0.82 2.48 5.62
N LEU A 52 -0.33 2.27 4.40
CA LEU A 52 0.72 3.10 3.81
C LEU A 52 0.07 4.15 2.91
N ASN A 53 0.46 5.41 3.13
CA ASN A 53 0.00 6.55 2.35
C ASN A 53 1.17 7.24 1.65
N CYS A 54 0.91 7.90 0.53
CA CYS A 54 1.90 8.75 -0.12
C CYS A 54 2.27 9.92 0.79
N LEU A 55 3.54 10.12 1.10
CA LEU A 55 3.97 11.24 1.95
C LEU A 55 3.80 12.62 1.28
N SER A 56 3.60 12.67 -0.04
CA SER A 56 3.44 13.93 -0.77
C SER A 56 1.99 14.40 -0.88
N CYS A 57 1.05 13.48 -1.07
CA CYS A 57 -0.36 13.82 -1.29
C CYS A 57 -1.34 13.07 -0.38
N PHE A 58 -0.84 12.25 0.55
CA PHE A 58 -1.60 11.43 1.49
C PHE A 58 -2.58 10.43 0.87
N GLU A 59 -2.44 10.17 -0.44
CA GLU A 59 -3.20 9.13 -1.13
C GLU A 59 -2.89 7.76 -0.52
N LEU A 60 -3.93 6.97 -0.28
CA LEU A 60 -3.78 5.59 0.19
C LEU A 60 -3.06 4.75 -0.87
N ILE A 61 -2.00 4.06 -0.47
CA ILE A 61 -1.18 3.21 -1.34
C ILE A 61 -1.39 1.73 -1.02
N CYS A 62 -1.50 1.37 0.25
CA CYS A 62 -1.62 -0.03 0.67
C CYS A 62 -2.38 -0.10 1.99
N LEU A 63 -3.35 -1.01 2.10
CA LEU A 63 -4.04 -1.28 3.37
C LEU A 63 -3.46 -2.49 4.12
N GLU A 64 -2.82 -3.39 3.39
CA GLU A 64 -2.30 -4.66 3.90
C GLU A 64 -0.77 -4.63 3.75
N SER A 65 -0.12 -3.95 4.69
CA SER A 65 1.35 -3.87 4.76
C SER A 65 1.88 -4.80 5.84
N GLN A 66 3.10 -5.31 5.61
CA GLN A 66 3.84 -6.12 6.57
C GLN A 66 5.13 -5.41 6.97
N PRO A 67 5.50 -5.38 8.26
CA PRO A 67 6.78 -4.84 8.67
C PRO A 67 7.92 -5.68 8.07
N HIS A 68 8.99 -5.03 7.65
CA HIS A 68 10.18 -5.71 7.15
C HIS A 68 10.95 -6.35 8.32
N GLU A 69 11.35 -7.62 8.17
CA GLU A 69 12.00 -8.41 9.24
C GLU A 69 13.24 -7.72 9.81
N ASN A 70 14.08 -7.15 8.95
CA ASN A 70 15.35 -6.54 9.35
C ASN A 70 15.27 -5.03 9.64
N TYR A 71 14.25 -4.34 9.13
CA TYR A 71 14.20 -2.87 9.11
C TYR A 71 12.85 -2.38 9.63
N LYS A 72 12.82 -1.94 10.89
CA LYS A 72 11.58 -1.55 11.58
C LYS A 72 10.78 -0.43 10.90
N ASN A 73 11.45 0.43 10.14
CA ASN A 73 10.81 1.56 9.45
C ASN A 73 10.51 1.27 7.97
N GLN A 74 10.69 0.02 7.53
CA GLN A 74 10.39 -0.40 6.17
C GLN A 74 9.24 -1.39 6.21
N TYR A 75 8.39 -1.29 5.20
CA TYR A 75 7.19 -2.09 5.08
C TYR A 75 7.13 -2.70 3.69
N ARG A 76 6.69 -3.95 3.62
CA ARG A 76 6.35 -4.62 2.38
C ARG A 76 4.86 -4.42 2.12
N ALA A 77 4.53 -3.93 0.94
CA ALA A 77 3.15 -3.91 0.47
C ALA A 77 2.83 -5.25 -0.22
N GLU A 78 1.79 -5.94 0.22
CA GLU A 78 1.32 -7.15 -0.47
C GLU A 78 0.43 -6.79 -1.66
N ARG A 79 -0.42 -5.78 -1.47
CA ARG A 79 -1.34 -5.27 -2.49
C ARG A 79 -1.31 -3.74 -2.50
N VAL A 80 -0.97 -3.18 -3.65
CA VAL A 80 -0.91 -1.72 -3.85
C VAL A 80 -2.10 -1.21 -4.65
N VAL A 81 -2.53 0.00 -4.32
CA VAL A 81 -3.47 0.83 -5.07
C VAL A 81 -2.84 2.19 -5.32
N ASN A 82 -3.35 2.94 -6.29
CA ASN A 82 -2.90 4.29 -6.61
C ASN A 82 -1.38 4.40 -6.86
N CYS A 83 -0.80 3.32 -7.40
CA CYS A 83 0.62 3.23 -7.71
C CYS A 83 0.86 2.61 -9.09
N GLU A 84 1.91 3.05 -9.76
CA GLU A 84 2.39 2.52 -11.04
C GLU A 84 3.86 2.11 -10.95
N VAL A 85 4.19 1.00 -11.62
CA VAL A 85 5.58 0.53 -11.73
C VAL A 85 6.23 1.18 -12.93
N ASN A 86 7.31 1.91 -12.69
CA ASN A 86 8.12 2.49 -13.75
C ASN A 86 9.17 1.47 -14.22
N GLN A 87 8.78 0.66 -15.22
CA GLN A 87 9.63 -0.39 -15.80
C GLN A 87 10.91 0.15 -16.47
N ASN A 88 10.94 1.43 -16.83
CA ASN A 88 12.11 2.07 -17.44
C ASN A 88 13.24 2.36 -16.43
N LYS A 89 12.95 2.29 -15.12
CA LYS A 89 13.92 2.56 -14.06
C LYS A 89 14.16 1.30 -13.23
N MET A 90 15.03 0.45 -13.76
CA MET A 90 15.51 -0.75 -13.11
C MET A 90 16.80 -0.44 -12.35
N LEU A 91 16.82 -0.76 -11.05
CA LEU A 91 18.01 -0.80 -10.21
C LEU A 91 18.48 -2.24 -10.15
N ASN A 92 19.70 -2.47 -10.62
CA ASN A 92 20.40 -3.72 -10.40
C ASN A 92 21.19 -3.59 -9.11
N LEU A 93 20.78 -4.33 -8.07
CA LEU A 93 21.55 -4.41 -6.84
C LEU A 93 22.76 -5.31 -7.08
N ASN A 94 23.89 -4.70 -7.42
CA ASN A 94 25.19 -5.35 -7.29
C ASN A 94 25.47 -5.44 -5.78
N LYS A 95 25.33 -6.63 -5.19
CA LYS A 95 25.68 -6.86 -3.78
C LYS A 95 27.15 -6.43 -3.59
N HIS A 96 27.39 -5.32 -2.90
CA HIS A 96 28.73 -4.92 -2.48
C HIS A 96 29.21 -5.89 -1.39
N GLY A 97 29.91 -6.93 -1.82
CA GLY A 97 30.59 -7.89 -0.97
C GLY A 97 31.43 -8.79 -1.85
N GLU A 98 32.74 -8.77 -1.63
CA GLU A 98 33.76 -9.44 -2.44
C GLU A 98 33.48 -10.94 -2.54
N ASN A 99 33.30 -11.43 -3.78
CA ASN A 99 33.27 -12.81 -4.30
C ASN A 99 32.03 -13.07 -5.18
N TYR A 100 32.17 -12.79 -6.47
CA TYR A 100 31.15 -13.04 -7.49
C TYR A 100 31.21 -14.48 -7.99
N SER A 101 30.07 -15.17 -7.95
CA SER A 101 29.73 -16.27 -8.87
C SER A 101 28.85 -15.67 -9.97
N LEU A 102 29.16 -15.95 -11.24
CA LEU A 102 28.45 -15.42 -12.42
C LEU A 102 27.01 -15.96 -12.61
N ASP A 103 26.57 -16.86 -11.73
CA ASP A 103 25.31 -17.61 -11.86
C ASP A 103 24.18 -17.14 -10.92
N GLU A 104 24.35 -16.09 -10.09
CA GLU A 104 23.24 -15.58 -9.27
C GLU A 104 22.32 -14.63 -10.07
N PRO A 105 20.99 -14.81 -10.00
CA PRO A 105 20.04 -13.91 -10.63
C PRO A 105 20.15 -12.52 -10.00
N GLN A 106 20.36 -11.51 -10.84
CA GLN A 106 20.38 -10.12 -10.42
C GLN A 106 18.98 -9.73 -9.91
N GLU A 107 18.88 -9.30 -8.65
CA GLU A 107 17.66 -8.71 -8.11
C GLU A 107 17.37 -7.39 -8.84
N ALA A 108 16.38 -7.42 -9.73
CA ALA A 108 15.91 -6.27 -10.48
C ALA A 108 14.80 -5.55 -9.71
N LEU A 109 15.11 -4.38 -9.16
CA LEU A 109 14.15 -3.52 -8.48
C LEU A 109 13.64 -2.42 -9.40
N PHE A 110 12.32 -2.25 -9.47
CA PHE A 110 11.67 -1.21 -10.29
C PHE A 110 11.14 -0.08 -9.42
N GLU A 111 11.30 1.17 -9.87
CA GLU A 111 10.74 2.33 -9.16
C GLU A 111 9.20 2.28 -9.13
N LEU A 112 8.60 2.42 -7.95
CA LEU A 112 7.16 2.54 -7.76
C LEU A 112 6.78 4.01 -7.51
N LYS A 113 5.80 4.52 -8.25
CA LYS A 113 5.33 5.91 -8.17
C LYS A 113 3.86 5.98 -7.78
N CYS A 114 3.49 7.04 -7.06
CA CYS A 114 2.09 7.36 -6.81
C CYS A 114 1.42 7.91 -8.08
N THR A 115 0.25 7.40 -8.45
CA THR A 115 -0.49 7.86 -9.64
C THR A 115 -1.08 9.25 -9.49
N SER A 116 -1.39 9.67 -8.25
CA SER A 116 -2.02 10.97 -7.98
C SER A 116 -1.02 12.14 -8.06
N CYS A 117 0.23 11.97 -7.59
CA CYS A 117 1.23 13.05 -7.54
C CYS A 117 2.54 12.75 -8.29
N GLY A 118 2.75 11.54 -8.81
CA GLY A 118 3.95 11.14 -9.52
C GLY A 118 5.20 10.92 -8.65
N ASN A 119 5.11 11.16 -7.33
CA ASN A 119 6.26 11.01 -6.45
C ASN A 119 6.66 9.54 -6.26
N LYS A 120 7.96 9.29 -6.05
CA LYS A 120 8.48 7.96 -5.76
C LYS A 120 8.07 7.52 -4.37
N VAL A 121 7.44 6.35 -4.28
CA VAL A 121 6.90 5.81 -3.02
C VAL A 121 7.55 4.50 -2.60
N GLY A 122 8.28 3.82 -3.49
CA GLY A 122 8.99 2.60 -3.14
C GLY A 122 9.64 1.91 -4.33
N PHE A 123 9.88 0.61 -4.16
CA PHE A 123 10.41 -0.28 -5.18
C PHE A 123 9.55 -1.54 -5.31
N TYR A 124 9.46 -2.07 -6.52
CA TYR A 124 8.79 -3.33 -6.83
C TYR A 124 9.82 -4.36 -7.28
N ASP A 125 9.82 -5.51 -6.63
CA ASP A 125 10.64 -6.66 -6.98
C ASP A 125 9.84 -7.62 -7.86
N HIS A 126 10.32 -7.88 -9.08
CA HIS A 126 9.71 -8.83 -10.02
C HIS A 126 10.02 -10.30 -9.66
N THR A 127 11.12 -10.55 -8.96
CA THR A 127 11.68 -11.90 -8.78
C THR A 127 10.96 -12.72 -7.71
N ASN A 128 10.18 -12.08 -6.83
CA ASN A 128 9.49 -12.68 -5.69
C ASN A 128 8.06 -13.20 -5.98
N LYS A 129 7.80 -13.70 -7.20
CA LYS A 129 6.47 -14.25 -7.57
C LYS A 129 6.25 -15.68 -7.11
#